data_AF-A0A2V7XI36-F1
#
_entry.id   AF-A0A2V7XI36-F1
#
_cell.length_a   1.000
_cell.length_b   1.000
_cell.length_c   1.000
_cell.angle_alpha   90.00
_cell.angle_beta   90.00
_cell.angle_gamma   90.00
#
_symmetry.space_group_name_H-M   'P 1'
#
loop_
_entity.id
_entity.type
_entity.pdbx_description
1 polymer ?
#
loop_
_entity_poly.entity_id
_entity_poly.type
_entity_poly.pdbx_seq_one_letter_code
_entity_poly.pdbx_strand_id
1 'polypeptide(L)'
;MPNVQSSIWPRLASGFRLAVACVFLLASGSAPTGKRPGFVDVAPRSKVSYISNNSPGGHKYFPQPMCGGVAIFDFDNDGRMDIFFTNGAQLPEMKKTTPSYYNCLLKQRADGTFEDVTAKAGLSGESLAFNFGVAVGDYDNDGYEDLFLCAAGRNTLYHNNGNGTFTDVTQISGLGTKPRDTLSVAAAWFDYDNDGLLDLIVSNYTYWTPQTDLRCTMGSTEYYCDPRRYKSVPHRLYHNLGNGKFEDVTEKSGLSKFPG
;
A
#
# COMPACT_ATOMS: atom_id res chain seq x y z
N MET A 1 51.01 -30.48 67.39
CA MET A 1 51.55 -31.25 66.24
C MET A 1 50.49 -31.24 65.14
N PRO A 2 50.79 -30.95 63.86
CA PRO A 2 51.87 -30.10 63.33
C PRO A 2 51.37 -29.03 62.31
N ASN A 3 52.20 -27.98 62.13
CA ASN A 3 52.63 -27.32 60.87
C ASN A 3 51.63 -26.66 59.89
N VAL A 4 51.95 -25.64 59.07
CA VAL A 4 53.08 -24.68 58.86
C VAL A 4 52.57 -23.66 57.80
N GLN A 5 52.99 -22.39 57.94
CA GLN A 5 53.22 -21.28 56.97
C GLN A 5 52.53 -21.26 55.58
N SER A 6 52.08 -20.12 55.04
CA SER A 6 52.93 -18.99 54.57
C SER A 6 52.08 -17.72 54.32
N SER A 7 52.41 -16.57 54.93
CA SER A 7 53.04 -15.36 54.33
C SER A 7 52.33 -14.84 53.04
N ILE A 8 51.85 -13.60 52.94
CA ILE A 8 52.63 -12.36 52.74
C ILE A 8 51.68 -11.15 52.85
N TRP A 9 52.09 -10.08 53.55
CA TRP A 9 51.47 -8.75 53.53
C TRP A 9 52.11 -7.88 52.41
N PRO A 10 51.45 -6.81 51.95
CA PRO A 10 51.91 -5.48 52.41
C PRO A 10 50.75 -4.51 52.70
N ARG A 11 50.75 -3.87 53.87
CA ARG A 11 51.14 -2.45 54.11
C ARG A 11 50.34 -1.42 53.28
N LEU A 12 49.30 -0.87 53.92
CA LEU A 12 48.63 0.36 53.52
C LEU A 12 49.58 1.56 53.76
N ALA A 13 50.02 2.19 52.68
CA ALA A 13 50.73 3.47 52.72
C ALA A 13 49.71 4.62 52.83
N SER A 14 49.93 5.46 53.83
CA SER A 14 49.35 6.80 53.95
C SER A 14 49.82 7.69 52.80
N GLY A 15 48.88 8.16 51.98
CA GLY A 15 49.14 9.10 50.88
C GLY A 15 48.17 10.27 50.93
N PHE A 16 48.76 11.47 50.95
CA PHE A 16 48.19 12.81 50.79
C PHE A 16 46.80 12.91 50.13
N ARG A 17 45.85 13.54 50.81
CA ARG A 17 44.62 14.06 50.18
C ARG A 17 44.95 15.36 49.44
N LEU A 18 45.22 15.29 48.15
CA LEU A 18 45.16 16.46 47.27
C LEU A 18 43.68 16.79 47.03
N ALA A 19 43.24 17.95 47.52
CA ALA A 19 41.97 18.53 47.11
C ALA A 19 42.13 19.12 45.70
N VAL A 20 41.72 18.37 44.68
CA VAL A 20 41.58 18.91 43.32
C VAL A 20 40.29 19.72 43.29
N ALA A 21 40.41 21.04 43.30
CA ALA A 21 39.31 21.94 42.99
C ALA A 21 39.05 21.86 41.48
N CYS A 22 38.09 21.03 41.07
CA CYS A 22 37.53 21.08 39.73
C CYS A 22 36.75 22.39 39.58
N VAL A 23 37.35 23.38 38.92
CA VAL A 23 36.64 24.54 38.39
C VAL A 23 35.76 24.04 37.24
N PHE A 24 34.47 23.87 37.50
CA PHE A 24 33.49 23.70 36.44
C PHE A 24 33.33 25.04 35.73
N LEU A 25 34.01 25.19 34.59
CA LEU A 25 33.62 26.17 33.59
C LEU A 25 32.25 25.75 33.07
N LEU A 26 31.20 26.40 33.57
CA LEU A 26 29.87 26.37 32.96
C LEU A 26 29.98 27.05 31.59
N ALA A 27 30.39 26.28 30.58
CA ALA A 27 30.11 26.65 29.21
C ALA A 27 28.59 26.62 29.05
N SER A 28 27.98 27.79 28.97
CA SER A 28 26.60 27.96 28.53
C SER A 28 26.52 27.60 27.03
N GLY A 29 26.70 26.33 26.71
CA GLY A 29 26.41 25.77 25.42
C GLY A 29 24.89 25.68 25.30
N SER A 30 24.28 26.64 24.60
CA SER A 30 22.92 26.47 24.10
C SER A 30 22.89 25.17 23.31
N ALA A 31 22.09 24.19 23.75
CA ALA A 31 21.82 23.00 22.97
C ALA A 31 21.44 23.44 21.55
N PRO A 32 22.00 22.83 20.48
CA PRO A 32 21.59 23.19 19.13
C PRO A 32 20.08 22.98 19.07
N THR A 33 19.34 24.06 18.86
CA THR A 33 17.90 24.00 18.62
C THR A 33 17.76 23.20 17.33
N GLY A 34 17.54 21.90 17.45
CA GLY A 34 17.39 21.02 16.30
C GLY A 34 16.37 21.66 15.39
N LYS A 35 16.79 22.04 14.17
CA LYS A 35 15.85 22.50 13.14
C LYS A 35 14.82 21.39 13.03
N ARG A 36 13.59 21.67 13.47
CA ARG A 36 12.47 20.77 13.23
C ARG A 36 12.44 20.52 11.72
N PRO A 37 12.24 19.27 11.26
CA PRO A 37 12.07 18.99 9.84
C PRO A 37 11.08 20.00 9.27
N GLY A 38 11.54 20.81 8.33
CA GLY A 38 10.72 21.81 7.67
C GLY A 38 10.04 21.15 6.48
N PHE A 39 8.75 21.40 6.30
CA PHE A 39 8.06 21.05 5.07
C PHE A 39 8.15 22.24 4.10
N VAL A 40 8.31 21.95 2.81
CA VAL A 40 8.27 22.93 1.74
C VAL A 40 7.16 22.52 0.79
N ASP A 41 6.28 23.46 0.44
CA ASP A 41 5.29 23.22 -0.61
C ASP A 41 5.99 23.14 -1.97
N VAL A 42 5.94 21.96 -2.58
CA VAL A 42 6.49 21.68 -3.91
C VAL A 42 5.41 21.53 -4.96
N ALA A 43 4.13 21.60 -4.59
CA ALA A 43 3.01 21.42 -5.52
C ALA A 43 3.07 22.35 -6.75
N PRO A 44 3.44 23.65 -6.62
CA PRO A 44 3.52 24.56 -7.78
C PRO A 44 4.55 24.14 -8.82
N ARG A 45 5.64 23.46 -8.42
CA ARG A 45 6.71 23.04 -9.33
C ARG A 45 6.55 21.60 -9.84
N SER A 46 5.90 20.72 -9.10
CA SER A 46 5.84 19.29 -9.43
C SER A 46 4.79 18.91 -10.48
N LYS A 47 3.74 19.73 -10.69
CA LYS A 47 2.67 19.54 -11.71
C LYS A 47 2.23 18.08 -11.90
N VAL A 48 1.35 17.60 -11.02
CA VAL A 48 0.74 16.26 -11.08
C VAL A 48 -0.49 16.30 -12.03
N SER A 49 -0.56 15.40 -13.01
CA SER A 49 -1.58 15.39 -14.07
C SER A 49 -2.83 14.51 -13.81
N TYR A 50 -2.96 13.93 -12.61
CA TYR A 50 -4.05 13.01 -12.30
C TYR A 50 -5.34 13.71 -11.86
N ILE A 51 -6.47 13.29 -12.43
CA ILE A 51 -7.82 13.65 -11.98
C ILE A 51 -8.62 12.35 -11.87
N SER A 52 -9.14 12.07 -10.67
CA SER A 52 -10.02 10.92 -10.46
C SER A 52 -11.34 11.10 -11.19
N ASN A 53 -11.77 10.07 -11.91
CA ASN A 53 -13.04 10.02 -12.61
C ASN A 53 -13.84 8.79 -12.19
N ASN A 54 -14.73 9.02 -11.23
CA ASN A 54 -15.64 8.01 -10.70
C ASN A 54 -16.98 7.97 -11.44
N SER A 55 -17.03 8.47 -12.69
CA SER A 55 -18.23 8.53 -13.52
C SER A 55 -19.42 9.21 -12.81
N PRO A 56 -19.27 10.47 -12.38
CA PRO A 56 -20.37 11.18 -11.73
C PRO A 56 -21.57 11.29 -12.68
N GLY A 57 -22.76 11.01 -12.17
CA GLY A 57 -23.98 10.98 -12.99
C GLY A 57 -25.26 11.10 -12.17
N GLY A 58 -26.39 10.82 -12.84
CA GLY A 58 -27.73 10.90 -12.26
C GLY A 58 -27.93 9.89 -11.13
N HIS A 59 -27.84 8.59 -11.46
CA HIS A 59 -27.91 7.50 -10.46
C HIS A 59 -26.69 7.51 -9.55
N LYS A 60 -26.90 7.30 -8.25
CA LYS A 60 -25.89 7.33 -7.19
C LYS A 60 -25.33 5.95 -6.92
N TYR A 61 -24.58 5.45 -7.90
CA TYR A 61 -23.96 4.12 -7.82
C TYR A 61 -23.00 4.01 -6.63
N PHE A 62 -23.07 2.87 -5.95
CA PHE A 62 -22.26 2.58 -4.76
C PHE A 62 -20.74 2.84 -4.90
N PRO A 63 -20.06 2.51 -6.03
CA PRO A 63 -18.63 2.80 -6.25
C PRO A 63 -18.25 4.29 -6.25
N GLN A 64 -19.14 5.19 -6.65
CA GLN A 64 -18.78 6.58 -6.95
C GLN A 64 -18.13 7.36 -5.80
N PRO A 65 -18.60 7.25 -4.53
CA PRO A 65 -17.96 7.94 -3.40
C PRO A 65 -16.63 7.30 -2.96
N MET A 66 -16.27 6.12 -3.47
CA MET A 66 -14.98 5.48 -3.18
C MET A 66 -13.94 5.97 -4.20
N CYS A 67 -13.05 6.86 -3.76
CA CYS A 67 -11.97 7.39 -4.61
C CYS A 67 -10.98 6.29 -5.05
N GLY A 68 -10.28 6.54 -6.16
CA GLY A 68 -9.13 5.72 -6.57
C GLY A 68 -8.04 5.70 -5.49
N GLY A 69 -7.32 4.59 -5.41
CA GLY A 69 -6.17 4.41 -4.53
C GLY A 69 -4.92 5.12 -5.06
N VAL A 70 -4.00 5.42 -4.16
CA VAL A 70 -2.67 5.97 -4.44
C VAL A 70 -1.59 5.04 -3.87
N ALA A 71 -0.55 4.79 -4.65
CA ALA A 71 0.67 4.12 -4.25
C ALA A 71 1.85 5.08 -4.45
N ILE A 72 2.79 5.09 -3.51
CA ILE A 72 4.04 5.84 -3.56
C ILE A 72 5.18 4.84 -3.36
N PHE A 73 6.03 4.67 -4.39
CA PHE A 73 7.07 3.64 -4.43
C PHE A 73 8.10 3.95 -5.52
N ASP A 74 9.29 3.36 -5.45
CA ASP A 74 10.38 3.55 -6.43
C ASP A 74 10.32 2.45 -7.50
N PHE A 75 9.47 2.61 -8.50
CA PHE A 75 9.11 1.49 -9.39
C PHE A 75 10.27 1.04 -10.29
N ASP A 76 11.30 1.87 -10.45
CA ASP A 76 12.48 1.55 -11.26
C ASP A 76 13.82 1.64 -10.52
N ASN A 77 13.77 1.59 -9.18
CA ASN A 77 14.93 1.52 -8.30
C ASN A 77 15.95 2.66 -8.54
N ASP A 78 15.47 3.85 -8.89
CA ASP A 78 16.31 5.00 -9.22
C ASP A 78 16.58 5.94 -8.02
N GLY A 79 16.09 5.54 -6.85
CA GLY A 79 16.21 6.22 -5.56
C GLY A 79 15.17 7.33 -5.35
N ARG A 80 14.17 7.46 -6.23
CA ARG A 80 13.10 8.46 -6.13
C ARG A 80 11.75 7.80 -6.01
N MET A 81 10.88 8.42 -5.22
CA MET A 81 9.52 7.93 -5.04
C MET A 81 8.64 8.42 -6.19
N ASP A 82 8.04 7.48 -6.90
CA ASP A 82 7.06 7.69 -7.95
C ASP A 82 5.65 7.57 -7.39
N ILE A 83 4.65 7.90 -8.21
CA ILE A 83 3.25 7.90 -7.76
C ILE A 83 2.38 7.16 -8.76
N PHE A 84 1.66 6.15 -8.29
CA PHE A 84 0.63 5.45 -9.07
C PHE A 84 -0.76 5.72 -8.52
N PHE A 85 -1.70 6.00 -9.41
CA PHE A 85 -3.11 6.19 -9.11
C PHE A 85 -3.96 5.18 -9.86
N THR A 86 -4.88 4.53 -9.17
CA THR A 86 -5.98 3.83 -9.83
C THR A 86 -7.11 4.80 -10.16
N ASN A 87 -8.04 4.39 -11.01
CA ASN A 87 -9.14 5.24 -11.42
C ASN A 87 -10.44 4.45 -11.66
N GLY A 88 -11.56 5.17 -11.73
CA GLY A 88 -12.88 4.59 -11.97
C GLY A 88 -13.06 4.09 -13.41
N ALA A 89 -14.31 3.85 -13.77
CA ALA A 89 -14.74 3.46 -15.11
C ALA A 89 -16.11 4.06 -15.39
N GLN A 90 -16.50 4.14 -16.66
CA GLN A 90 -17.83 4.61 -17.03
C GLN A 90 -18.89 3.67 -16.45
N LEU A 91 -19.89 4.24 -15.77
CA LEU A 91 -21.04 3.55 -15.23
C LEU A 91 -22.28 3.85 -16.08
N PRO A 92 -23.16 2.86 -16.36
CA PRO A 92 -23.16 1.49 -15.83
C PRO A 92 -22.34 0.46 -16.64
N GLU A 93 -21.64 0.84 -17.70
CA GLU A 93 -20.97 -0.11 -18.60
C GLU A 93 -19.78 -0.84 -17.96
N MET A 94 -19.24 -0.30 -16.86
CA MET A 94 -18.06 -0.81 -16.16
C MET A 94 -16.82 -0.89 -17.06
N LYS A 95 -16.68 0.06 -17.98
CA LYS A 95 -15.59 0.12 -18.97
C LYS A 95 -14.88 1.48 -18.94
N LYS A 96 -13.56 1.48 -19.12
CA LYS A 96 -12.77 2.70 -19.29
C LYS A 96 -12.82 3.13 -20.76
N THR A 97 -13.87 3.86 -21.12
CA THR A 97 -14.16 4.23 -22.53
C THR A 97 -13.31 5.37 -23.07
N THR A 98 -12.63 6.11 -22.21
CA THR A 98 -11.75 7.23 -22.58
C THR A 98 -10.53 7.28 -21.65
N PRO A 99 -9.43 7.94 -22.05
CA PRO A 99 -8.25 8.11 -21.20
C PRO A 99 -8.52 8.78 -19.85
N SER A 100 -9.61 9.54 -19.71
CA SER A 100 -10.00 10.15 -18.42
C SER A 100 -10.32 9.13 -17.33
N TYR A 101 -10.56 7.86 -17.68
CA TYR A 101 -10.77 6.76 -16.76
C TYR A 101 -9.51 5.91 -16.55
N TYR A 102 -8.41 6.16 -17.26
CA TYR A 102 -7.21 5.34 -17.14
C TYR A 102 -6.54 5.57 -15.78
N ASN A 103 -5.79 4.57 -15.34
CA ASN A 103 -4.88 4.71 -14.21
C ASN A 103 -3.73 5.66 -14.60
N CYS A 104 -2.88 6.05 -13.65
CA CYS A 104 -1.79 6.99 -13.92
C CYS A 104 -0.54 6.62 -13.12
N LEU A 105 0.59 6.37 -13.79
CA LEU A 105 1.92 6.24 -13.19
C LEU A 105 2.74 7.49 -13.53
N LEU A 106 3.19 8.19 -12.50
CA LEU A 106 4.00 9.40 -12.57
C LEU A 106 5.40 9.12 -12.06
N LYS A 107 6.38 9.15 -12.96
CA LYS A 107 7.80 9.01 -12.64
C LYS A 107 8.38 10.33 -12.15
N GLN A 108 9.01 10.36 -10.98
CA GLN A 108 9.71 11.51 -10.45
C GLN A 108 11.06 11.74 -11.17
N ARG A 109 11.29 12.97 -11.61
CA ARG A 109 12.56 13.45 -12.18
C ARG A 109 13.48 13.98 -11.09
N ALA A 110 14.77 14.09 -11.40
CA ALA A 110 15.78 14.61 -10.48
C ALA A 110 15.52 16.06 -10.00
N ASP A 111 14.76 16.85 -10.75
CA ASP A 111 14.38 18.23 -10.38
C ASP A 111 13.11 18.30 -9.50
N GLY A 112 12.49 17.15 -9.20
CA GLY A 112 11.25 17.01 -8.42
C GLY A 112 9.97 17.19 -9.23
N THR A 113 10.05 17.29 -10.57
CA THR A 113 8.89 17.23 -11.47
C THR A 113 8.47 15.79 -11.73
N PHE A 114 7.28 15.58 -12.31
CA PHE A 114 6.77 14.26 -12.66
C PHE A 114 6.54 14.11 -14.17
N GLU A 115 6.87 12.95 -14.72
CA GLU A 115 6.54 12.51 -16.07
C GLU A 115 5.46 11.42 -16.02
N ASP A 116 4.40 11.56 -16.82
CA ASP A 116 3.45 10.47 -17.03
C ASP A 116 4.07 9.38 -17.92
N VAL A 117 4.31 8.21 -17.34
CA VAL A 117 4.88 7.04 -18.02
C VAL A 117 3.86 5.90 -18.13
N THR A 118 2.58 6.15 -17.82
CA THR A 118 1.53 5.13 -17.69
C THR A 118 1.44 4.19 -18.89
N ALA A 119 1.34 4.76 -20.09
CA ALA A 119 1.18 3.98 -21.32
C ALA A 119 2.46 3.17 -21.64
N LYS A 120 3.63 3.77 -21.42
CA LYS A 120 4.93 3.12 -21.63
C LYS A 120 5.13 1.96 -20.64
N ALA A 121 4.67 2.13 -19.40
CA ALA A 121 4.76 1.11 -18.36
C ALA A 121 3.73 -0.02 -18.52
N GLY A 122 2.75 0.11 -19.41
CA GLY A 122 1.69 -0.90 -19.58
C GLY A 122 0.60 -0.83 -18.50
N LEU A 123 0.50 0.29 -17.76
CA LEU A 123 -0.36 0.44 -16.59
C LEU A 123 -1.61 1.28 -16.83
N SER A 124 -2.02 1.52 -18.09
CA SER A 124 -3.23 2.30 -18.38
C SER A 124 -4.49 1.70 -17.76
N GLY A 125 -4.51 0.37 -17.64
CA GLY A 125 -5.66 -0.38 -17.15
C GLY A 125 -6.86 -0.33 -18.09
N GLU A 126 -6.70 0.01 -19.37
CA GLU A 126 -7.79 0.21 -20.35
C GLU A 126 -8.80 -0.96 -20.40
N SER A 127 -8.32 -2.19 -20.24
CA SER A 127 -9.15 -3.41 -20.22
C SER A 127 -9.79 -3.72 -18.85
N LEU A 128 -9.49 -2.92 -17.82
CA LEU A 128 -10.02 -3.07 -16.47
C LEU A 128 -11.35 -2.33 -16.29
N ALA A 129 -12.05 -2.71 -15.22
CA ALA A 129 -13.27 -2.05 -14.79
C ALA A 129 -12.95 -0.94 -13.77
N PHE A 130 -13.94 -0.57 -12.94
CA PHE A 130 -13.79 0.40 -11.87
C PHE A 130 -12.80 -0.11 -10.79
N ASN A 131 -11.68 0.58 -10.62
CA ASN A 131 -10.65 0.23 -9.63
C ASN A 131 -10.80 1.06 -8.34
N PHE A 132 -10.25 0.51 -7.24
CA PHE A 132 -10.22 1.13 -5.91
C PHE A 132 -8.80 1.12 -5.37
N GLY A 133 -8.52 0.53 -4.20
CA GLY A 133 -7.19 0.48 -3.62
C GLY A 133 -6.14 -0.22 -4.48
N VAL A 134 -4.90 0.14 -4.23
CA VAL A 134 -3.69 -0.51 -4.74
C VAL A 134 -2.80 -0.88 -3.56
N ALA A 135 -2.15 -2.04 -3.64
CA ALA A 135 -1.12 -2.48 -2.70
C ALA A 135 0.20 -2.68 -3.45
N VAL A 136 1.30 -2.26 -2.84
CA VAL A 136 2.66 -2.35 -3.38
C VAL A 136 3.45 -3.36 -2.57
N GLY A 137 4.12 -4.31 -3.23
CA GLY A 137 4.99 -5.28 -2.58
C GLY A 137 5.72 -6.14 -3.61
N ASP A 138 6.97 -6.47 -3.32
CA ASP A 138 7.80 -7.42 -4.09
C ASP A 138 7.36 -8.85 -3.73
N TYR A 139 6.41 -9.40 -4.48
CA TYR A 139 5.77 -10.67 -4.08
C TYR A 139 6.61 -11.89 -4.46
N ASP A 140 7.53 -11.76 -5.42
CA ASP A 140 8.39 -12.84 -5.89
C ASP A 140 9.87 -12.67 -5.47
N ASN A 141 10.16 -11.68 -4.64
CA ASN A 141 11.48 -11.37 -4.07
C ASN A 141 12.54 -11.12 -5.16
N ASP A 142 12.15 -10.47 -6.26
CA ASP A 142 13.04 -10.16 -7.38
C ASP A 142 13.75 -8.80 -7.25
N GLY A 143 13.38 -8.03 -6.23
CA GLY A 143 13.92 -6.71 -5.92
C GLY A 143 13.18 -5.55 -6.60
N TYR A 144 12.04 -5.80 -7.25
CA TYR A 144 11.19 -4.78 -7.86
C TYR A 144 9.78 -4.87 -7.30
N GLU A 145 9.25 -3.77 -6.77
CA GLU A 145 7.90 -3.83 -6.22
C GLU A 145 6.82 -3.96 -7.30
N ASP A 146 5.86 -4.85 -7.03
CA ASP A 146 4.70 -5.15 -7.87
C ASP A 146 3.44 -4.42 -7.39
N LEU A 147 2.39 -4.45 -8.20
CA LEU A 147 1.12 -3.78 -7.91
C LEU A 147 -0.07 -4.74 -7.90
N PHE A 148 -0.80 -4.77 -6.78
CA PHE A 148 -2.11 -5.42 -6.71
C PHE A 148 -3.25 -4.40 -6.66
N LEU A 149 -4.15 -4.45 -7.65
CA LEU A 149 -5.29 -3.55 -7.78
C LEU A 149 -6.59 -4.23 -7.36
N CYS A 150 -7.32 -3.55 -6.49
CA CYS A 150 -8.69 -3.91 -6.12
C CYS A 150 -9.70 -3.30 -7.08
N ALA A 151 -10.81 -4.02 -7.34
CA ALA A 151 -11.84 -3.55 -8.26
C ALA A 151 -13.25 -4.07 -7.94
N ALA A 152 -14.26 -3.42 -8.52
CA ALA A 152 -15.60 -3.98 -8.64
C ALA A 152 -15.67 -5.06 -9.75
N GLY A 153 -14.80 -4.97 -10.76
CA GLY A 153 -14.54 -6.04 -11.73
C GLY A 153 -13.55 -7.07 -11.18
N ARG A 154 -12.68 -7.64 -12.01
CA ARG A 154 -11.59 -8.49 -11.52
C ARG A 154 -10.52 -7.67 -10.76
N ASN A 155 -9.91 -8.25 -9.73
CA ASN A 155 -8.66 -7.70 -9.18
C ASN A 155 -7.52 -7.97 -10.17
N THR A 156 -6.38 -7.29 -10.02
CA THR A 156 -5.26 -7.42 -10.96
C THR A 156 -3.92 -7.39 -10.25
N LEU A 157 -3.08 -8.40 -10.47
CA LEU A 157 -1.67 -8.39 -10.08
C LEU A 157 -0.82 -8.04 -11.31
N TYR A 158 -0.11 -6.93 -11.23
CA TYR A 158 0.90 -6.53 -12.20
C TYR A 158 2.29 -6.83 -11.66
N HIS A 159 3.01 -7.70 -12.34
CA HIS A 159 4.42 -7.97 -12.07
C HIS A 159 5.29 -6.89 -12.71
N ASN A 160 6.25 -6.36 -11.96
CA ASN A 160 7.24 -5.40 -12.46
C ASN A 160 8.38 -6.14 -13.16
N ASN A 161 8.58 -5.90 -14.46
CA ASN A 161 9.57 -6.64 -15.25
C ASN A 161 11.03 -6.14 -15.04
N GLY A 162 11.27 -5.23 -14.09
CA GLY A 162 12.59 -4.63 -13.82
C GLY A 162 13.14 -3.72 -14.93
N ASN A 163 12.33 -3.41 -15.95
CA ASN A 163 12.70 -2.58 -17.10
C ASN A 163 11.77 -1.36 -17.29
N GLY A 164 11.03 -1.02 -16.23
CA GLY A 164 10.04 0.06 -16.22
C GLY A 164 8.72 -0.28 -16.92
N THR A 165 8.43 -1.57 -17.13
CA THR A 165 7.16 -2.07 -17.65
C THR A 165 6.57 -3.11 -16.73
N PHE A 166 5.25 -3.27 -16.80
CA PHE A 166 4.49 -4.20 -15.98
C PHE A 166 3.76 -5.24 -16.83
N THR A 167 3.53 -6.42 -16.27
CA THR A 167 2.76 -7.49 -16.91
C THR A 167 1.66 -7.99 -16.01
N ASP A 168 0.45 -8.11 -16.55
CA ASP A 168 -0.66 -8.70 -15.80
C ASP A 168 -0.47 -10.22 -15.67
N VAL A 169 -0.17 -10.66 -14.44
CA VAL A 169 0.05 -12.06 -14.09
C VAL A 169 -1.09 -12.64 -13.27
N THR A 170 -2.24 -11.97 -13.19
CA THR A 170 -3.36 -12.31 -12.28
C THR A 170 -3.85 -13.75 -12.45
N GLN A 171 -4.03 -14.20 -13.70
CA GLN A 171 -4.55 -15.54 -13.97
C GLN A 171 -3.50 -16.61 -13.68
N ILE A 172 -2.27 -16.39 -14.12
CA ILE A 172 -1.19 -17.36 -13.94
C ILE A 172 -0.74 -17.45 -12.48
N SER A 173 -0.91 -16.41 -11.69
CA SER A 173 -0.57 -16.39 -10.25
C SER A 173 -1.59 -17.08 -9.36
N GLY A 174 -2.82 -17.34 -9.84
CA GLY A 174 -3.89 -17.92 -9.01
C GLY A 174 -4.74 -16.87 -8.27
N LEU A 175 -4.40 -15.59 -8.35
CA LEU A 175 -5.19 -14.48 -7.77
C LEU A 175 -6.44 -14.11 -8.59
N GLY A 176 -6.66 -14.76 -9.73
CA GLY A 176 -7.86 -14.63 -10.56
C GLY A 176 -9.12 -15.32 -10.00
N THR A 177 -9.05 -15.91 -8.80
CA THR A 177 -10.09 -16.77 -8.20
C THR A 177 -11.15 -16.00 -7.38
N LYS A 178 -11.15 -14.67 -7.45
CA LYS A 178 -12.16 -13.83 -6.77
C LYS A 178 -13.59 -14.26 -7.17
N PRO A 179 -14.54 -14.41 -6.21
CA PRO A 179 -15.92 -14.76 -6.55
C PRO A 179 -16.55 -13.66 -7.39
N ARG A 180 -17.41 -14.10 -8.31
CA ARG A 180 -18.13 -13.20 -9.20
C ARG A 180 -18.87 -12.11 -8.40
N ASP A 181 -18.88 -10.90 -8.98
CA ASP A 181 -19.55 -9.71 -8.45
C ASP A 181 -19.02 -9.22 -7.08
N THR A 182 -17.93 -9.79 -6.56
CA THR A 182 -17.32 -9.31 -5.31
C THR A 182 -16.58 -8.00 -5.55
N LEU A 183 -16.97 -6.95 -4.82
CA LEU A 183 -16.29 -5.67 -4.83
C LEU A 183 -15.15 -5.69 -3.81
N SER A 184 -13.90 -5.61 -4.27
CA SER A 184 -12.72 -5.47 -3.40
C SER A 184 -12.32 -4.00 -3.32
N VAL A 185 -11.93 -3.51 -2.15
CA VAL A 185 -11.63 -2.07 -1.94
C VAL A 185 -10.19 -1.78 -1.55
N ALA A 186 -9.52 -2.70 -0.86
CA ALA A 186 -8.15 -2.52 -0.39
C ALA A 186 -7.47 -3.89 -0.26
N ALA A 187 -6.14 -3.88 -0.26
CA ALA A 187 -5.33 -5.06 0.00
C ALA A 187 -4.07 -4.68 0.76
N ALA A 188 -3.43 -5.65 1.39
CA ALA A 188 -2.14 -5.48 2.03
C ALA A 188 -1.29 -6.73 1.86
N TRP A 189 0.00 -6.50 1.64
CA TRP A 189 1.02 -7.54 1.61
C TRP A 189 1.59 -7.74 3.02
N PHE A 190 1.78 -8.99 3.42
CA PHE A 190 2.38 -9.36 4.69
C PHE A 190 2.79 -10.83 4.64
N ASP A 191 3.75 -11.24 5.45
CA ASP A 191 4.20 -12.63 5.56
C ASP A 191 3.33 -13.32 6.64
N TYR A 192 2.29 -14.07 6.24
CA TYR A 192 1.29 -14.59 7.17
C TYR A 192 1.79 -15.81 7.95
N ASP A 193 2.73 -16.60 7.40
CA ASP A 193 3.28 -17.79 8.05
C ASP A 193 4.78 -17.72 8.38
N ASN A 194 5.42 -16.58 8.12
CA ASN A 194 6.83 -16.28 8.40
C ASN A 194 7.80 -17.10 7.54
N ASP A 195 7.46 -17.37 6.29
CA ASP A 195 8.31 -18.11 5.35
C ASP A 195 9.22 -17.19 4.50
N GLY A 196 9.05 -15.86 4.63
CA GLY A 196 9.80 -14.85 3.88
C GLY A 196 9.22 -14.52 2.50
N LEU A 197 8.05 -15.03 2.16
CA LEU A 197 7.29 -14.69 0.96
C LEU A 197 6.12 -13.77 1.35
N LEU A 198 5.88 -12.72 0.58
CA LEU A 198 4.73 -11.85 0.85
C LEU A 198 3.43 -12.52 0.40
N ASP A 199 2.53 -12.69 1.36
CA ASP A 199 1.15 -13.11 1.18
C ASP A 199 0.21 -11.91 1.05
N LEU A 200 -1.03 -12.17 0.67
CA LEU A 200 -1.98 -11.11 0.33
C LEU A 200 -3.30 -11.27 1.09
N ILE A 201 -3.67 -10.24 1.86
CA ILE A 201 -5.04 -10.08 2.35
C ILE A 201 -5.79 -9.04 1.49
N VAL A 202 -7.01 -9.38 1.09
CA VAL A 202 -7.89 -8.54 0.28
C VAL A 202 -9.17 -8.23 1.04
N SER A 203 -9.41 -6.95 1.27
CA SER A 203 -10.65 -6.43 1.85
C SER A 203 -11.74 -6.36 0.79
N ASN A 204 -12.77 -7.19 0.97
CA ASN A 204 -13.99 -7.17 0.18
C ASN A 204 -15.11 -6.43 0.91
N TYR A 205 -15.93 -5.71 0.16
CA TYR A 205 -16.99 -4.88 0.71
C TYR A 205 -18.36 -5.56 0.62
N THR A 206 -18.78 -5.95 -0.58
CA THR A 206 -20.09 -6.56 -0.85
C THR A 206 -20.05 -7.32 -2.18
N TYR A 207 -21.11 -8.07 -2.47
CA TYR A 207 -21.49 -8.36 -3.86
C TYR A 207 -22.16 -7.14 -4.48
N TRP A 208 -21.73 -6.74 -5.68
CA TRP A 208 -22.24 -5.57 -6.36
C TRP A 208 -22.05 -5.64 -7.88
N THR A 209 -23.09 -5.27 -8.61
CA THR A 209 -23.03 -4.91 -10.03
C THR A 209 -23.90 -3.68 -10.28
N PRO A 210 -23.75 -2.99 -11.42
CA PRO A 210 -24.66 -1.90 -11.78
C PRO A 210 -26.14 -2.34 -11.83
N GLN A 211 -26.41 -3.63 -12.09
CA GLN A 211 -27.77 -4.18 -12.17
C GLN A 211 -28.36 -4.51 -10.80
N THR A 212 -27.52 -4.83 -9.80
CA THR A 212 -27.95 -5.16 -8.44
C THR A 212 -27.80 -3.99 -7.46
N ASP A 213 -27.31 -2.84 -7.93
CA ASP A 213 -27.14 -1.66 -7.11
C ASP A 213 -28.47 -1.17 -6.50
N LEU A 214 -28.38 -0.67 -5.27
CA LEU A 214 -29.54 -0.19 -4.54
C LEU A 214 -29.82 1.27 -4.90
N ARG A 215 -31.10 1.62 -4.98
CA ARG A 215 -31.54 3.00 -5.10
C ARG A 215 -32.03 3.54 -3.76
N CYS A 216 -31.46 4.64 -3.30
CA CYS A 216 -31.82 5.29 -2.04
C CYS A 216 -32.27 6.72 -2.27
N THR A 217 -33.46 7.06 -1.75
CA THR A 217 -34.07 8.38 -1.96
C THR A 217 -34.59 9.00 -0.67
N MET A 218 -34.52 10.32 -0.61
CA MET A 218 -35.19 11.15 0.39
C MET A 218 -36.10 12.12 -0.38
N GLY A 219 -37.40 11.81 -0.40
CA GLY A 219 -38.33 12.46 -1.34
C GLY A 219 -37.93 12.15 -2.79
N SER A 220 -37.74 13.20 -3.60
CA SER A 220 -37.29 13.10 -5.00
C SER A 220 -35.77 13.06 -5.17
N THR A 221 -35.00 13.25 -4.10
CA THR A 221 -33.54 13.32 -4.18
C THR A 221 -32.92 11.97 -3.92
N GLU A 222 -32.15 11.48 -4.89
CA GLU A 222 -31.35 10.27 -4.75
C GLU A 222 -30.02 10.58 -4.04
N TYR A 223 -29.63 9.72 -3.12
CA TYR A 223 -28.37 9.82 -2.38
C TYR A 223 -27.67 8.47 -2.33
N TYR A 224 -26.37 8.46 -2.03
CA TYR A 224 -25.60 7.23 -1.88
C TYR A 224 -26.14 6.39 -0.74
N CYS A 225 -26.52 5.15 -1.04
CA CYS A 225 -27.05 4.25 -0.04
C CYS A 225 -26.08 4.03 1.13
N ASP A 226 -26.63 3.95 2.35
CA ASP A 226 -25.86 3.56 3.53
C ASP A 226 -25.23 2.18 3.28
N PRO A 227 -23.91 2.02 3.53
CA PRO A 227 -23.20 0.79 3.21
C PRO A 227 -23.78 -0.45 3.91
N ARG A 228 -24.43 -0.30 5.08
CA ARG A 228 -25.05 -1.40 5.83
C ARG A 228 -26.26 -2.02 5.12
N ARG A 229 -26.74 -1.39 4.04
CA ARG A 229 -27.80 -1.96 3.19
C ARG A 229 -27.27 -3.03 2.24
N TYR A 230 -25.98 -3.02 1.96
CA TYR A 230 -25.34 -4.00 1.11
C TYR A 230 -24.94 -5.22 1.95
N LYS A 231 -24.91 -6.40 1.31
CA LYS A 231 -24.57 -7.64 1.99
C LYS A 231 -23.06 -7.67 2.25
N SER A 232 -22.66 -7.72 3.51
CA SER A 232 -21.26 -7.94 3.89
C SER A 232 -20.75 -9.28 3.33
N VAL A 233 -19.50 -9.29 2.90
CA VAL A 233 -18.81 -10.47 2.37
C VAL A 233 -17.47 -10.64 3.09
N PRO A 234 -16.96 -11.87 3.25
CA PRO A 234 -15.69 -12.08 3.92
C PRO A 234 -14.53 -11.47 3.13
N HIS A 235 -13.51 -11.01 3.86
CA HIS A 235 -12.18 -10.75 3.28
C HIS A 235 -11.56 -12.05 2.75
N ARG A 236 -10.54 -11.95 1.91
CA ARG A 236 -9.81 -13.10 1.37
C ARG A 236 -8.35 -13.07 1.79
N LEU A 237 -7.79 -14.23 2.07
CA LEU A 237 -6.36 -14.41 2.33
C LEU A 237 -5.81 -15.38 1.30
N TYR A 238 -4.71 -14.97 0.66
CA TYR A 238 -3.98 -15.75 -0.31
C TYR A 238 -2.58 -16.03 0.21
N HIS A 239 -2.23 -17.31 0.26
CA HIS A 239 -0.90 -17.79 0.64
C HIS A 239 -0.02 -17.87 -0.61
N ASN A 240 1.14 -17.25 -0.57
CA ASN A 240 2.18 -17.30 -1.58
C ASN A 240 2.96 -18.62 -1.46
N LEU A 241 2.88 -19.45 -2.48
CA LEU A 241 3.54 -20.75 -2.54
C LEU A 241 4.97 -20.65 -3.12
N GLY A 242 5.44 -19.43 -3.38
CA GLY A 242 6.64 -19.15 -4.15
C GLY A 242 6.42 -19.34 -5.66
N ASN A 243 7.45 -18.99 -6.45
CA ASN A 243 7.43 -19.06 -7.92
C ASN A 243 6.22 -18.35 -8.55
N GLY A 244 5.78 -17.26 -7.91
CA GLY A 244 4.64 -16.45 -8.29
C GLY A 244 3.29 -17.16 -8.33
N LYS A 245 3.08 -18.13 -7.44
CA LYS A 245 1.80 -18.84 -7.28
C LYS A 245 1.19 -18.54 -5.93
N PHE A 246 -0.13 -18.37 -5.93
CA PHE A 246 -0.93 -18.16 -4.74
C PHE A 246 -2.04 -19.20 -4.66
N GLU A 247 -2.32 -19.65 -3.43
CA GLU A 247 -3.52 -20.41 -3.11
C GLU A 247 -4.45 -19.59 -2.22
N ASP A 248 -5.76 -19.79 -2.36
CA ASP A 248 -6.74 -19.17 -1.49
C ASP A 248 -6.88 -19.98 -0.19
N VAL A 249 -6.47 -19.39 0.94
CA VAL A 249 -6.54 -20.00 2.26
C VAL A 249 -7.62 -19.35 3.14
N THR A 250 -8.58 -18.64 2.55
CA THR A 250 -9.64 -17.91 3.28
C THR A 250 -10.47 -18.85 4.17
N GLU A 251 -10.81 -20.04 3.67
CA GLU A 251 -11.57 -21.03 4.46
C GLU A 251 -10.69 -21.68 5.53
N LYS A 252 -9.45 -22.07 5.16
CA LYS A 252 -8.49 -22.74 6.04
C LYS A 252 -8.07 -21.85 7.21
N SER A 253 -7.90 -20.55 6.98
CA SER A 253 -7.60 -19.54 8.00
C SER A 253 -8.80 -19.20 8.88
N GLY A 254 -10.02 -19.59 8.47
CA GLY A 254 -11.26 -19.29 9.19
C GLY A 254 -11.81 -17.87 8.94
N LEU A 255 -11.15 -17.06 8.10
CA LEU A 255 -11.64 -15.72 7.73
C LEU A 255 -13.01 -15.75 7.03
N SER A 256 -13.33 -16.83 6.33
CA SER A 256 -14.64 -17.01 5.68
C SER A 256 -15.84 -16.98 6.63
N LYS A 257 -15.61 -17.16 7.94
CA LYS A 257 -16.66 -17.18 8.99
C LYS A 257 -17.06 -15.78 9.44
N PHE A 258 -16.30 -14.74 9.09
CA PHE A 258 -16.54 -13.38 9.53
C PHE A 258 -16.93 -12.49 8.35
N PRO A 259 -17.92 -11.60 8.52
CA PRO A 259 -18.14 -10.53 7.57
C PRO A 259 -16.94 -9.58 7.56
N GLY A 260 -16.58 -9.09 6.39
CA GLY A 260 -15.69 -7.94 6.23
C GLY A 260 -16.39 -6.60 6.49
#